data_AF-A0A151AFH2-F1
#
_entry.id   AF-A0A151AFH2-F1
#
_cell.length_a   1.000
_cell.length_b   1.000
_cell.length_c   1.000
_cell.angle_alpha   90.00
_cell.angle_beta   90.00
_cell.angle_gamma   90.00
#
_symmetry.space_group_name_H-M   'P 1'
#
loop_
_entity.id
_entity.type
_entity.pdbx_description
1 polymer ?
#
loop_
_entity_poly.entity_id
_entity_poly.type
_entity_poly.pdbx_seq_one_letter_code
_entity_poly.pdbx_strand_id
1 'polypeptide(L)'
;MTDWESVKQELREADYSGFKFESGETPVPGLSGEWIEGEIAREGGLKRENQPLWARILDTLSFSGGAVDADPNHAPESIRKIATQYGLEVVIISISKDMARVALCDPSE
;
A
#
# COMPACT_ATOMS: atom_id res chain seq x y z
N MET A 1 -16.24 11.10 -7.57
CA MET A 1 -15.59 10.17 -8.52
C MET A 1 -14.15 10.62 -8.63
N THR A 2 -13.25 9.74 -8.25
CA THR A 2 -11.82 10.02 -8.16
C THR A 2 -11.20 10.08 -9.56
N ASP A 3 -10.31 11.03 -9.78
CA ASP A 3 -9.56 11.15 -11.04
C ASP A 3 -8.37 10.19 -11.04
N TRP A 4 -8.69 8.91 -11.30
CA TRP A 4 -7.73 7.81 -11.25
C TRP A 4 -6.56 7.98 -12.23
N GLU A 5 -6.76 8.64 -13.37
CA GLU A 5 -5.68 8.87 -14.34
C GLU A 5 -4.66 9.88 -13.80
N SER A 6 -5.13 10.94 -13.14
CA SER A 6 -4.23 11.90 -12.47
C SER A 6 -3.47 11.26 -11.31
N VAL A 7 -4.15 10.45 -10.47
CA VAL A 7 -3.50 9.69 -9.38
C VAL A 7 -2.39 8.80 -9.93
N LYS A 8 -2.67 8.06 -11.02
CA LYS A 8 -1.70 7.17 -11.67
C LYS A 8 -0.51 7.92 -12.26
N GLN A 9 -0.75 9.11 -12.83
CA GLN A 9 0.29 9.96 -13.38
C GLN A 9 1.23 10.47 -12.27
N GLU A 10 0.69 10.97 -11.15
CA GLU A 10 1.51 11.42 -10.02
C GLU A 10 2.29 10.27 -9.37
N LEU A 11 1.69 9.08 -9.23
CA LEU A 11 2.39 7.88 -8.78
C LEU A 11 3.58 7.56 -9.70
N ARG A 12 3.40 7.66 -11.02
CA ARG A 12 4.49 7.45 -11.98
C ARG A 12 5.59 8.51 -11.84
N GLU A 13 5.24 9.77 -11.64
CA GLU A 13 6.19 10.86 -11.42
C GLU A 13 6.98 10.71 -10.10
N ALA A 14 6.38 10.02 -9.12
CA ALA A 14 7.02 9.62 -7.87
C ALA A 14 7.73 8.25 -7.95
N ASP A 15 8.09 7.80 -9.17
CA ASP A 15 8.78 6.52 -9.46
C ASP A 15 7.97 5.23 -9.18
N TYR A 16 6.65 5.33 -8.94
CA TYR A 16 5.75 4.19 -8.74
C TYR A 16 4.99 3.81 -10.02
N SER A 17 5.72 3.54 -11.10
CA SER A 17 5.14 3.26 -12.43
C SER A 17 4.32 1.94 -12.53
N GLY A 18 4.44 1.04 -11.55
CA GLY A 18 3.81 -0.28 -11.55
C GLY A 18 2.33 -0.29 -11.13
N PHE A 19 1.78 0.84 -10.69
CA PHE A 19 0.41 0.92 -10.20
C PHE A 19 -0.64 0.80 -11.32
N LYS A 20 -1.71 0.05 -11.06
CA LYS A 20 -2.79 -0.27 -12.00
C LYS A 20 -4.14 0.00 -11.35
N PHE A 21 -5.08 0.44 -12.19
CA PHE A 21 -6.47 0.56 -11.80
C PHE A 21 -7.12 -0.82 -11.75
N GLU A 22 -7.88 -1.08 -10.69
CA GLU A 22 -8.63 -2.29 -10.45
C GLU A 22 -10.04 -1.90 -9.94
N SER A 23 -11.00 -2.81 -10.11
CA SER A 23 -12.35 -2.61 -9.58
C SER A 23 -13.03 -3.93 -9.25
N GLY A 24 -13.96 -3.89 -8.29
CA GLY A 24 -14.78 -5.03 -7.89
C GLY A 24 -14.85 -5.23 -6.37
N GLU A 25 -15.00 -6.48 -5.97
CA GLU A 25 -15.01 -6.90 -4.57
C GLU A 25 -13.73 -7.67 -4.24
N THR A 26 -13.26 -7.55 -3.01
CA THR A 26 -12.06 -8.24 -2.52
C THR A 26 -12.25 -8.65 -1.06
N PRO A 27 -11.63 -9.76 -0.63
CA PRO A 27 -11.64 -10.15 0.78
C PRO A 27 -10.79 -9.24 1.68
N VAL A 28 -10.07 -8.27 1.11
CA VAL A 28 -9.26 -7.30 1.86
C VAL A 28 -10.20 -6.25 2.50
N PRO A 29 -10.26 -6.16 3.85
CA PRO A 29 -11.08 -5.16 4.51
C PRO A 29 -10.70 -3.74 4.09
N GLY A 30 -11.70 -2.90 3.83
CA GLY A 30 -11.50 -1.51 3.41
C GLY A 30 -11.15 -1.32 1.93
N LEU A 31 -11.08 -2.40 1.15
CA LEU A 31 -10.86 -2.32 -0.30
C LEU A 31 -12.11 -2.84 -1.01
N SER A 32 -12.84 -1.98 -1.71
CA SER A 32 -13.99 -2.36 -2.54
C SER A 32 -14.31 -1.25 -3.54
N GLY A 33 -15.03 -1.56 -4.61
CA GLY A 33 -15.40 -0.56 -5.62
C GLY A 33 -14.26 -0.34 -6.60
N GLU A 34 -13.60 0.82 -6.54
CA GLU A 34 -12.51 1.20 -7.44
C GLU A 34 -11.25 1.52 -6.62
N TRP A 35 -10.09 1.10 -7.12
CA TRP A 35 -8.81 1.43 -6.49
C TRP A 35 -7.67 1.40 -7.50
N ILE A 36 -6.55 1.97 -7.09
CA ILE A 36 -5.27 1.80 -7.78
C ILE A 36 -4.32 1.03 -6.87
N GLU A 37 -3.75 -0.07 -7.36
CA GLU A 37 -2.81 -0.90 -6.62
C GLU A 37 -1.51 -1.16 -7.34
N GLY A 38 -0.44 -1.37 -6.58
CA GLY A 38 0.90 -1.62 -7.12
C GLY A 38 1.83 -2.24 -6.09
N GLU A 39 2.91 -2.83 -6.60
CA GLU A 39 4.00 -3.34 -5.76
C GLU A 39 5.07 -2.26 -5.57
N ILE A 40 5.50 -2.09 -4.32
CA ILE A 40 6.56 -1.17 -3.91
C ILE A 40 7.61 -1.93 -3.11
N ALA A 41 8.85 -1.44 -3.13
CA ALA A 41 9.87 -1.93 -2.22
C ALA A 41 9.45 -1.67 -0.77
N ARG A 42 9.86 -2.55 0.15
CA ARG A 42 9.73 -2.30 1.60
C ARG A 42 10.65 -1.16 2.02
N GLU A 43 10.19 0.06 1.83
CA GLU A 43 10.90 1.30 2.19
C GLU A 43 10.17 2.08 3.28
N GLY A 44 10.84 3.12 3.82
CA GLY A 44 10.26 3.95 4.88
C GLY A 44 9.76 3.13 6.07
N GLY A 45 8.50 3.30 6.45
CA GLY A 45 7.87 2.58 7.56
C GLY A 45 7.75 1.07 7.34
N LEU A 46 7.70 0.59 6.09
CA LEU A 46 7.56 -0.84 5.74
C LEU A 46 8.84 -1.67 5.91
N LYS A 47 9.98 -0.99 6.11
CA LYS A 47 11.25 -1.63 6.42
C LYS A 47 11.13 -2.44 7.70
N ARG A 48 11.67 -3.66 7.69
CA ARG A 48 11.63 -4.55 8.85
C ARG A 48 12.18 -3.88 10.11
N GLU A 49 13.25 -3.10 10.02
CA GLU A 49 13.84 -2.36 11.14
C GLU A 49 13.01 -1.18 11.65
N ASN A 50 11.93 -0.82 10.97
CA ASN A 50 10.98 0.22 11.37
C ASN A 50 9.64 -0.36 11.84
N GLN A 51 9.45 -1.67 11.69
CA GLN A 51 8.26 -2.38 12.13
C GLN A 51 8.25 -2.65 13.65
N PRO A 52 7.09 -2.83 14.28
CA PRO A 52 7.00 -3.28 15.66
C PRO A 52 7.73 -4.62 15.90
N LEU A 53 8.19 -4.86 17.13
CA LEU A 53 8.98 -6.04 17.47
C LEU A 53 8.24 -7.36 17.15
N TRP A 54 6.93 -7.42 17.41
CA TRP A 54 6.10 -8.59 17.11
C TRP A 54 6.11 -8.91 15.61
N ALA A 55 5.96 -7.90 14.76
CA ALA A 55 5.99 -8.05 13.31
C ALA A 55 7.37 -8.55 12.85
N ARG A 56 8.48 -8.02 13.41
CA ARG A 56 9.84 -8.49 13.08
C ARG A 56 10.09 -9.95 13.44
N ILE A 57 9.51 -10.42 14.56
CA ILE A 57 9.63 -11.82 15.00
C ILE A 57 8.82 -12.72 14.05
N LEU A 58 7.59 -12.34 13.72
CA LEU A 58 6.78 -13.07 12.75
C LEU A 58 7.46 -13.13 11.36
N ASP A 59 8.10 -12.03 10.95
CA ASP A 59 8.82 -11.92 9.68
C ASP A 59 9.98 -12.93 9.60
N THR A 60 10.63 -13.27 10.72
CA THR A 60 11.67 -14.32 10.76
C THR A 60 11.14 -15.74 10.74
N LEU A 61 9.92 -15.95 11.23
CA LEU A 61 9.31 -17.28 11.33
C LEU A 61 8.56 -17.66 10.06
N SER A 62 8.17 -16.67 9.26
CA SER A 62 7.52 -16.89 7.98
C SER A 62 8.54 -17.37 6.95
N PHE A 63 8.35 -18.58 6.41
CA PHE A 63 9.23 -19.20 5.41
C PHE A 63 9.37 -18.34 4.13
N SER A 64 8.41 -17.43 3.90
CA SER A 64 8.37 -16.45 2.81
C SER A 64 8.71 -15.00 3.22
N GLY A 65 8.98 -14.74 4.51
CA GLY A 65 9.42 -13.44 5.04
C GLY A 65 8.46 -12.27 4.79
N GLY A 66 7.20 -12.38 5.21
CA GLY A 66 6.19 -11.36 4.89
C GLY A 66 5.27 -10.98 6.04
N ALA A 67 5.81 -10.45 7.14
CA ALA A 67 4.99 -9.82 8.18
C ALA A 67 5.33 -8.33 8.35
N VAL A 68 4.34 -7.47 8.16
CA VAL A 68 4.36 -6.07 8.59
C VAL A 68 3.05 -5.72 9.29
N ASP A 69 3.11 -4.69 10.11
CA ASP A 69 1.94 -3.98 10.57
C ASP A 69 1.28 -3.30 9.36
N ALA A 70 -0.01 -3.59 9.16
CA ALA A 70 -0.80 -3.08 8.04
C ALA A 70 -1.30 -1.65 8.27
N ASP A 71 -0.80 -0.95 9.31
CA ASP A 71 -1.06 0.48 9.51
C ASP A 71 -0.68 1.29 8.25
N PRO A 72 -1.65 2.00 7.64
CA PRO A 72 -1.42 2.88 6.47
C PRO A 72 -0.29 3.90 6.67
N ASN A 73 -0.02 4.30 7.92
CA ASN A 73 1.06 5.21 8.27
C ASN A 73 2.46 4.63 7.99
N HIS A 74 2.57 3.33 7.79
CA HIS A 74 3.84 2.71 7.41
C HIS A 74 4.15 2.84 5.92
N ALA A 75 3.16 3.11 5.06
CA ALA A 75 3.37 3.33 3.64
C ALA A 75 4.34 4.51 3.37
N PRO A 76 5.06 4.53 2.23
CA PRO A 76 5.96 5.62 1.87
C PRO A 76 5.28 6.99 1.92
N GLU A 77 6.02 8.01 2.38
CA GLU A 77 5.47 9.35 2.58
C GLU A 77 4.90 9.97 1.29
N SER A 78 5.57 9.74 0.15
CA SER A 78 5.11 10.10 -1.20
C SER A 78 3.73 9.53 -1.51
N ILE A 79 3.52 8.23 -1.29
CA ILE A 79 2.23 7.57 -1.47
C ILE A 79 1.17 8.15 -0.55
N ARG A 80 1.49 8.36 0.73
CA ARG A 80 0.52 8.96 1.69
C ARG A 80 0.14 10.39 1.31
N LYS A 81 1.09 11.18 0.79
CA LYS A 81 0.83 12.55 0.32
C LYS A 81 -0.10 12.55 -0.89
N ILE A 82 0.16 11.71 -1.88
CA ILE A 82 -0.71 11.55 -3.05
C ILE A 82 -2.11 11.12 -2.59
N ALA A 83 -2.20 10.07 -1.75
CA ALA A 83 -3.49 9.63 -1.22
C ALA A 83 -4.26 10.77 -0.51
N THR A 84 -3.59 11.50 0.38
CA THR A 84 -4.18 12.66 1.08
C THR A 84 -4.65 13.76 0.12
N GLN A 85 -3.86 14.06 -0.92
CA GLN A 85 -4.19 15.09 -1.91
C GLN A 85 -5.49 14.79 -2.65
N TYR A 86 -5.73 13.51 -2.94
CA TYR A 86 -6.94 13.05 -3.63
C TYR A 86 -8.06 12.60 -2.66
N GLY A 87 -7.85 12.71 -1.35
CA GLY A 87 -8.82 12.26 -0.34
C GLY A 87 -9.00 10.74 -0.27
N LEU A 88 -7.96 9.99 -0.60
CA LEU A 88 -7.93 8.52 -0.66
C LEU A 88 -7.32 7.92 0.62
N GLU A 89 -7.71 6.68 0.90
CA GLU A 89 -7.09 5.83 1.92
C GLU A 89 -6.00 4.94 1.31
N VAL A 90 -5.03 4.56 2.14
CA VAL A 90 -3.95 3.64 1.76
C VAL A 90 -4.18 2.30 2.45
N VAL A 91 -4.21 1.22 1.70
CA VAL A 91 -4.38 -0.15 2.21
C VAL A 91 -3.18 -1.01 1.83
N ILE A 92 -2.57 -1.68 2.82
CA ILE A 92 -1.50 -2.66 2.57
C ILE A 92 -2.17 -4.02 2.30
N ILE A 93 -2.17 -4.44 1.03
CA ILE A 93 -2.87 -5.65 0.54
C ILE A 93 -2.11 -6.92 0.96
N SER A 94 -0.81 -6.96 0.66
CA SER A 94 0.02 -8.14 0.90
C SER A 94 1.50 -7.78 0.95
N ILE A 95 2.30 -8.67 1.52
CA ILE A 95 3.72 -8.42 1.79
C ILE A 95 4.52 -9.66 1.42
N SER A 96 5.70 -9.42 0.86
CA SER A 96 6.76 -10.41 0.66
C SER A 96 8.06 -9.93 1.31
N LYS A 97 9.13 -10.71 1.15
CA LYS A 97 10.45 -10.40 1.70
C LYS A 97 10.93 -8.99 1.40
N ASP A 98 10.82 -8.57 0.15
CA ASP A 98 11.43 -7.33 -0.35
C ASP A 98 10.38 -6.31 -0.82
N MET A 99 9.12 -6.72 -0.99
CA MET A 99 8.07 -5.92 -1.59
C MET A 99 6.80 -5.90 -0.74
N ALA A 100 6.02 -4.83 -0.84
CA ALA A 100 4.65 -4.72 -0.35
C ALA A 100 3.71 -4.35 -1.51
N ARG A 101 2.53 -4.96 -1.56
CA ARG A 101 1.45 -4.55 -2.45
C ARG A 101 0.54 -3.59 -1.69
N VAL A 102 0.33 -2.42 -2.27
CA VAL A 102 -0.42 -1.32 -1.66
C VAL A 102 -1.53 -0.90 -2.61
N ALA A 103 -2.70 -0.55 -2.07
CA ALA A 103 -3.80 0.07 -2.78
C ALA A 103 -4.06 1.49 -2.26
N LEU A 104 -4.50 2.36 -3.17
CA LEU A 104 -5.14 3.64 -2.88
C LEU A 104 -6.61 3.51 -3.30
N CYS A 105 -7.53 3.75 -2.37
CA CYS A 105 -8.97 3.58 -2.58
C CYS A 105 -9.75 4.76 -2.00
N ASP A 106 -10.99 4.92 -2.44
CA ASP A 106 -11.90 5.85 -1.77
C ASP A 106 -12.11 5.40 -0.30
N PRO A 107 -12.27 6.34 0.65
CA PRO A 107 -12.53 6.00 2.04
C PRO A 107 -13.82 5.20 2.19
N SER A 108 -13.83 4.21 3.09
CA SER A 108 -15.05 3.51 3.46
C SER A 108 -15.96 4.45 4.27
N GLU A 109 -17.25 4.56 3.90
CA GLU A 109 -18.26 5.31 4.68
C GLU A 109 -18.50 4.71 6.08
#